data_AF-A0A7L4WE19-F1
#
_entry.id   AF-A0A7L4WE19-F1
#
_cell.length_a   1.000
_cell.length_b   1.000
_cell.length_c   1.000
_cell.angle_alpha   90.00
_cell.angle_beta   90.00
_cell.angle_gamma   90.00
#
_symmetry.space_group_name_H-M   'P 1'
#
loop_
_entity.id
_entity.type
_entity.pdbx_description
1 polymer ?
#
loop_
_entity_poly.entity_id
_entity_poly.type
_entity_poly.pdbx_seq_one_letter_code
_entity_poly.pdbx_strand_id
1 'polypeptide(L)'
;MTLWRHFDIVDLTDRTHLLVEQHISYLKDIEFDQSYEISLIRESVLPKETCEFWTYLLTIEKGAELYATCRSKIYVKGIEPI
;
A
#
# COMPACT_ATOMS: atom_id res chain seq x y z
N MET A 1 -0.92 -13.03 -0.99
CA MET A 1 0.22 -12.31 -0.39
C MET A 1 0.00 -10.82 -0.68
N THR A 2 0.05 -9.93 0.30
CA THR A 2 -0.26 -8.51 0.10
C THR A 2 1.03 -7.70 0.01
N LEU A 3 1.42 -7.33 -1.22
CA LEU A 3 2.72 -6.75 -1.58
C LEU A 3 3.17 -5.57 -0.70
N TRP A 4 2.24 -4.75 -0.20
CA TRP A 4 2.57 -3.65 0.71
C TRP A 4 3.19 -4.10 2.04
N ARG A 5 2.97 -5.34 2.48
CA ARG A 5 3.57 -5.89 3.72
C ARG A 5 5.07 -6.17 3.60
N HIS A 6 5.63 -6.14 2.39
CA HIS A 6 7.08 -6.24 2.19
C HIS A 6 7.79 -4.90 2.43
N PHE A 7 7.05 -3.81 2.58
CA PHE A 7 7.59 -2.53 3.00
C PHE A 7 7.47 -2.42 4.52
N ASP A 8 8.57 -1.99 5.16
CA ASP A 8 8.53 -1.51 6.53
C ASP A 8 7.79 -0.17 6.55
N ILE A 9 6.46 -0.23 6.59
CA ILE A 9 5.63 0.95 6.79
C ILE A 9 5.74 1.30 8.28
N VAL A 10 6.81 2.03 8.62
CA VAL A 10 7.13 2.43 10.01
C VAL A 10 5.90 2.95 10.74
N ASP A 11 5.09 3.77 10.05
CA ASP A 11 3.85 4.36 10.56
C ASP A 11 2.77 3.34 11.01
N LEU A 12 2.82 2.09 10.56
CA LEU A 12 1.89 1.02 10.92
C LEU A 12 2.42 0.04 11.97
N THR A 13 3.72 0.06 12.27
CA THR A 13 4.40 -0.97 13.09
C THR A 13 3.79 -1.10 14.49
N ASP A 14 3.42 0.03 15.10
CA ASP A 14 2.82 0.08 16.46
C ASP A 14 1.31 0.33 16.44
N ARG A 15 0.67 0.24 15.27
CA ARG A 15 -0.77 0.51 15.11
C ARG A 15 -1.53 -0.77 14.82
N THR A 16 -2.70 -0.91 15.46
CA THR A 16 -3.65 -1.94 15.05
C THR A 16 -4.24 -1.55 13.69
N HIS A 17 -4.04 -2.39 12.68
CA HIS A 17 -4.46 -2.09 11.31
C HIS A 17 -5.00 -3.33 10.59
N LEU A 18 -5.83 -3.10 9.58
CA LEU A 18 -6.46 -4.15 8.76
C LEU A 18 -6.49 -3.71 7.30
N LEU A 19 -6.18 -4.62 6.37
CA LEU A 19 -6.43 -4.38 4.95
C LEU A 19 -7.93 -4.42 4.67
N VAL A 20 -8.48 -3.32 4.15
CA VAL A 20 -9.91 -3.19 3.84
C VAL A 20 -10.16 -3.55 2.39
N GLU A 21 -9.39 -2.96 1.48
CA GLU A 21 -9.55 -3.17 0.05
C GLU A 21 -8.18 -3.14 -0.64
N GLN A 22 -8.07 -3.87 -1.73
CA GLN A 22 -6.90 -3.85 -2.59
C GLN A 22 -7.34 -3.96 -4.05
N HIS A 23 -6.81 -3.07 -4.87
CA HIS A 23 -7.02 -3.06 -6.31
C HIS A 23 -5.67 -3.15 -7.01
N ILE A 24 -5.52 -4.14 -7.89
CA ILE A 24 -4.32 -4.34 -8.69
C ILE A 24 -4.66 -4.09 -10.15
N SER A 25 -3.89 -3.22 -10.79
CA SER A 25 -3.98 -2.94 -12.22
C SER A 25 -2.71 -3.43 -12.90
N TYR A 26 -2.84 -4.40 -13.80
CA TYR A 26 -1.76 -4.86 -14.65
C TYR A 26 -1.78 -4.06 -15.95
N LEU A 27 -0.66 -3.42 -16.28
CA LEU A 27 -0.49 -2.64 -17.51
C LEU A 27 0.35 -3.42 -18.52
N LYS A 28 1.30 -4.22 -18.04
CA LYS A 28 2.19 -5.06 -18.81
C LYS A 28 2.40 -6.39 -18.09
N ASP A 29 2.79 -7.41 -18.84
CA ASP A 29 3.16 -8.70 -18.26
C ASP A 29 4.44 -8.55 -17.43
N ILE A 30 4.43 -9.13 -16.23
CA ILE A 30 5.61 -9.21 -15.36
C ILE A 30 6.33 -10.51 -15.71
N GLU A 31 7.56 -10.38 -16.19
CA GLU A 31 8.41 -11.50 -16.57
C GLU A 31 9.13 -12.08 -15.35
N PHE A 32 9.28 -13.40 -15.32
CA PHE A 32 10.07 -14.08 -14.31
C PHE A 32 11.57 -13.79 -14.49
N ASP A 33 12.34 -13.91 -13.40
CA ASP A 33 13.80 -13.70 -13.36
C ASP A 33 14.28 -12.31 -13.80
N GLN A 34 13.40 -11.31 -13.72
CA GLN A 34 13.71 -9.90 -13.94
C GLN A 34 13.67 -9.11 -12.64
N SER A 35 14.51 -8.08 -12.55
CA SER A 35 14.46 -7.10 -11.46
C SER A 35 13.54 -5.96 -11.82
N TYR A 36 12.68 -5.59 -10.87
CA TYR A 36 11.76 -4.46 -10.95
C TYR A 36 12.01 -3.51 -9.79
N GLU A 37 11.86 -2.23 -10.06
CA GLU A 37 11.81 -1.20 -9.05
C GLU A 37 10.40 -1.16 -8.47
N ILE A 38 10.29 -1.27 -7.15
CA ILE A 38 9.01 -1.21 -6.45
C ILE A 38 9.02 0.00 -5.56
N SER A 39 8.05 0.89 -5.74
CA SER A 39 7.86 2.05 -4.89
C SER A 39 6.54 1.95 -4.14
N LEU A 40 6.48 2.55 -2.95
CA LEU A 40 5.26 2.63 -2.15
C LEU A 40 5.12 4.07 -1.65
N ILE A 41 3.98 4.69 -1.95
CA ILE A 41 3.64 6.03 -1.47
C ILE A 41 2.29 6.02 -0.77
N ARG A 42 2.14 6.84 0.27
CA ARG A 42 0.83 7.11 0.88
C ARG A 42 0.13 8.20 0.08
N GLU A 43 -0.92 7.85 -0.64
CA GLU A 43 -1.70 8.79 -1.45
C GLU A 43 -2.64 9.65 -0.60
N SER A 44 -3.27 9.06 0.41
CA SER A 44 -4.24 9.77 1.24
C SER A 44 -4.44 9.17 2.62
N VAL A 45 -4.92 10.01 3.55
CA VAL A 45 -5.40 9.63 4.87
C VAL A 45 -6.80 10.23 5.03
N LEU A 46 -7.78 9.38 5.30
CA LEU A 46 -9.15 9.78 5.60
C LEU A 46 -9.45 9.53 7.09
N PRO A 47 -9.45 10.57 7.94
CA PRO A 47 -9.81 10.42 9.34
C PRO A 47 -11.31 10.19 9.52
N LYS A 48 -11.66 9.46 10.58
CA LYS A 48 -13.01 9.21 11.11
C LYS A 48 -12.97 9.38 12.63
N GLU A 49 -14.13 9.40 13.27
CA GLU A 49 -14.25 9.66 14.71
C GLU A 49 -13.37 8.76 15.58
N THR A 50 -13.19 7.49 15.20
CA THR A 50 -12.47 6.48 16.00
C THR A 50 -11.35 5.76 15.24
N CYS A 51 -11.08 6.16 14.00
CA CYS A 51 -10.11 5.47 13.13
C CYS A 51 -9.66 6.34 11.95
N GLU A 52 -8.69 5.84 11.21
CA GLU A 52 -8.23 6.43 9.97
C GLU A 52 -8.25 5.37 8.86
N PHE A 53 -8.47 5.79 7.62
CA PHE A 53 -8.26 4.96 6.44
C PHE A 53 -7.12 5.53 5.62
N TRP A 54 -6.05 4.75 5.47
CA TRP A 54 -4.86 5.15 4.73
C TRP A 54 -4.86 4.46 3.38
N THR A 55 -4.68 5.23 2.32
CA THR A 55 -4.56 4.68 0.96
C THR A 55 -3.11 4.75 0.52
N TYR A 56 -2.56 3.60 0.15
CA TYR A 56 -1.22 3.48 -0.41
C TYR A 56 -1.29 3.08 -1.87
N LEU A 57 -0.40 3.65 -2.68
CA LEU A 57 -0.13 3.20 -4.04
C LEU A 57 1.25 2.57 -4.08
N LEU A 58 1.27 1.30 -4.47
CA LEU A 58 2.47 0.59 -4.85
C LEU A 58 2.62 0.63 -6.36
N THR A 59 3.78 1.03 -6.87
CA THR A 59 4.11 0.95 -8.30
C THR A 59 5.19 -0.09 -8.54
N ILE A 60 5.09 -0.81 -9.65
CA ILE A 60 6.10 -1.75 -10.15
C ILE A 60 6.59 -1.24 -11.49
N GLU A 61 7.85 -0.88 -11.56
CA GLU A 61 8.50 -0.21 -12.68
C GLU A 61 9.76 -0.94 -13.11
N LYS A 62 10.15 -0.77 -14.38
CA LYS A 62 11.45 -1.21 -14.90
C LYS A 62 11.97 -0.15 -15.85
N GLY A 63 13.02 0.55 -15.44
CA GLY A 63 13.44 1.79 -16.12
C GLY A 63 12.32 2.82 -16.08
N ALA A 64 11.96 3.41 -17.23
CA ALA A 64 10.89 4.42 -17.30
C ALA A 64 9.48 3.82 -17.51
N GLU A 65 9.34 2.49 -17.47
CA GLU A 65 8.10 1.82 -17.80
C GLU A 65 7.36 1.32 -16.55
N LEU A 66 6.07 1.65 -16.46
CA LEU A 66 5.17 1.16 -15.43
C LEU A 66 4.52 -0.16 -15.86
N TYR A 67 4.66 -1.20 -15.03
CA TYR A 67 4.16 -2.55 -15.30
C TYR A 67 2.85 -2.83 -14.57
N ALA A 68 2.78 -2.42 -13.30
CA ALA A 68 1.57 -2.61 -12.51
C ALA A 68 1.46 -1.56 -11.42
N THR A 69 0.22 -1.34 -10.97
CA THR A 69 -0.05 -0.58 -9.76
C THR A 69 -0.91 -1.40 -8.81
N CYS A 70 -0.71 -1.21 -7.52
CA CYS A 70 -1.51 -1.82 -6.48
C CYS A 70 -1.91 -0.76 -5.47
N ARG A 71 -3.19 -0.38 -5.48
CA ARG A 71 -3.77 0.56 -4.52
C ARG A 71 -4.37 -0.23 -3.36
N SER A 72 -3.91 0.03 -2.14
CA SER A 72 -4.36 -0.64 -0.93
C SER A 72 -4.94 0.36 0.05
N LYS A 73 -6.15 0.09 0.55
CA LYS A 73 -6.78 0.86 1.62
C LYS A 73 -6.68 0.09 2.92
N ILE A 74 -6.08 0.73 3.91
CA ILE A 74 -5.78 0.16 5.21
C ILE A 74 -6.60 0.91 6.26
N TYR A 75 -7.39 0.19 7.02
CA TYR A 75 -7.98 0.69 8.25
C TYR A 75 -6.89 0.75 9.33
N VAL A 76 -6.86 1.84 10.07
CA VAL A 76 -5.95 2.07 11.19
C VAL A 76 -6.78 2.48 12.39
N LYS A 77 -6.70 1.71 13.48
CA LYS A 77 -7.44 1.99 14.71
C LYS A 77 -6.93 3.32 15.30
N GLY A 78 -7.85 4.22 15.63
CA GLY A 78 -7.52 5.44 16.35
C GLY A 78 -7.10 5.13 17.79
N ILE A 79 -6.30 6.01 18.38
CA ILE A 79 -5.97 5.95 19.80
C ILE A 79 -7.17 6.55 20.54
N GLU A 80 -7.89 5.77 21.33
CA GLU A 80 -8.94 6.31 22.21
C GLU A 80 -8.30 7.30 23.19
N PRO A 81 -8.86 8.51 23.37
CA PRO A 81 -8.41 9.38 24.46
C PRO A 81 -8.71 8.69 25.79
N ILE A 82 -7.68 8.56 26.62
CA ILE A 82 -7.75 8.04 28.00
C ILE A 82 -8.50 9.03 28.89
#